data_AF-A0A537VRB1-F1
#
_entry.id   AF-A0A537VRB1-F1
#
_cell.length_a   1.000
_cell.length_b   1.000
_cell.length_c   1.000
_cell.angle_alpha   90.00
_cell.angle_beta   90.00
_cell.angle_gamma   90.00
#
_symmetry.space_group_name_H-M   'P 1'
#
loop_
_entity.id
_entity.type
_entity.pdbx_description
1 polymer ?
#
loop_
_entity_poly.entity_id
_entity_poly.type
_entity_poly.pdbx_seq_one_letter_code
_entity_poly.pdbx_strand_id
1 'polypeptide(L)'
;MYIYDDFDRTLVDERVREFRDQVTRRLSGELTEEEFKPLRLMNGVYLQLHAYMLRIAIPYGTLSSDQMRTLAHVARRYDRNYGHFTTRQNIQFNWIKLEELPDAMADLARAGLHGMQTSGNCVRNITTDQWAGVAPDEIEDPRIWAELLRQHLTLHPEFSFLPRKFKIALTASAHDRAAVKIHDVGLHMHRNGVGETGFEVMVGGGLGRTPFLGKTIKPLLPKRDLLSYVEAIMRTYNQYGRRDNIYKARIKILVHELGAEKFAREVEEEWQSIKDGALALDPTVVADIAARFRYPDYEALEDNPPELAQARADNRFRVWLDNSVANHKLPGYAIVTLSLKPEGGPPGDATAQQMDAIADLAERYSFGEIRVG
;
A
#
# COMPACT_ATOMS: atom_id res chain seq x y z
N MET A 1 6.47 8.40 10.46
CA MET A 1 5.66 8.89 9.31
C MET A 1 6.52 9.54 8.22
N TYR A 2 6.16 9.36 6.94
CA TYR A 2 6.83 9.98 5.79
C TYR A 2 6.42 11.45 5.63
N ILE A 3 7.37 12.31 5.29
CA ILE A 3 7.13 13.74 5.04
C ILE A 3 7.00 13.99 3.54
N TYR A 4 5.81 14.44 3.13
CA TYR A 4 5.55 14.91 1.77
C TYR A 4 6.16 16.29 1.55
N ASP A 5 6.89 16.44 0.44
CA ASP A 5 7.50 17.70 0.03
C ASP A 5 6.55 18.54 -0.86
N ASP A 6 7.01 19.72 -1.29
CA ASP A 6 6.21 20.61 -2.14
C ASP A 6 5.93 20.00 -3.52
N PHE A 7 6.82 19.12 -4.00
CA PHE A 7 6.63 18.41 -5.26
C PHE A 7 5.48 17.40 -5.13
N ASP A 8 5.47 16.60 -4.06
CA ASP A 8 4.38 15.67 -3.75
C ASP A 8 3.02 16.40 -3.68
N ARG A 9 2.96 17.55 -3.00
CA ARG A 9 1.73 18.35 -2.87
C ARG A 9 1.27 18.90 -4.22
N THR A 10 2.20 19.49 -4.98
CA THR A 10 1.92 20.04 -6.31
C THR A 10 1.35 18.98 -7.25
N LEU A 11 1.95 17.78 -7.24
CA LEU A 11 1.49 16.66 -8.06
C LEU A 11 0.05 16.25 -7.74
N VAL A 12 -0.29 16.16 -6.45
CA VAL A 12 -1.67 15.81 -6.03
C VAL A 12 -2.66 16.90 -6.44
N ASP A 13 -2.32 18.18 -6.25
CA ASP A 13 -3.19 19.31 -6.61
C ASP A 13 -3.40 19.44 -8.13
N GLU A 14 -2.36 19.23 -8.93
CA GLU A 14 -2.44 19.14 -10.39
C GLU A 14 -3.37 18.00 -10.82
N ARG A 15 -3.25 16.84 -10.18
CA ARG A 15 -4.10 15.70 -10.49
C ARG A 15 -5.58 15.97 -10.17
N VAL A 16 -5.86 16.66 -9.07
CA VAL A 16 -7.24 17.07 -8.72
C VAL A 16 -7.80 18.01 -9.79
N ARG A 17 -7.02 18.99 -10.26
CA ARG A 17 -7.43 19.92 -11.33
C ARG A 17 -7.70 19.19 -12.64
N GLU A 18 -6.81 18.30 -13.04
CA GLU A 18 -6.98 17.47 -14.25
C GLU A 18 -8.25 16.61 -14.15
N PHE A 19 -8.47 15.93 -13.03
CA PHE A 19 -9.65 15.08 -12.87
C PHE A 19 -10.96 15.90 -12.83
N ARG A 20 -10.93 17.12 -12.29
CA ARG A 20 -12.08 18.03 -12.32
C ARG A 20 -12.49 18.39 -13.73
N ASP A 21 -11.52 18.70 -14.61
CA ASP A 21 -11.78 18.91 -16.03
C ASP A 21 -12.41 17.68 -16.68
N GLN A 22 -11.84 16.50 -16.44
CA GLN A 22 -12.35 15.23 -16.96
C GLN A 22 -13.79 14.94 -16.51
N VAL A 23 -14.13 15.21 -15.25
CA VAL A 23 -15.50 15.10 -14.73
C VAL A 23 -16.42 16.12 -15.39
N THR A 24 -15.97 17.37 -15.56
CA THR A 24 -16.75 18.42 -16.22
C THR A 24 -17.12 18.02 -17.65
N ARG A 25 -16.14 17.52 -18.42
CA ARG A 25 -16.34 17.04 -19.80
C ARG A 25 -17.22 15.78 -19.85
N ARG A 26 -17.14 14.91 -18.83
CA ARG A 26 -18.04 13.76 -18.70
C ARG A 26 -19.48 14.18 -18.44
N LEU A 27 -19.70 15.22 -17.63
CA LEU A 27 -21.03 15.74 -17.29
C LEU A 27 -21.66 16.54 -18.44
N SER A 28 -20.84 17.27 -19.22
CA SER A 28 -21.31 18.00 -20.41
C SER A 28 -21.63 17.08 -21.60
N GLY A 29 -21.14 15.83 -21.59
CA GLY A 29 -21.28 14.87 -22.67
C GLY A 29 -20.18 14.96 -23.73
N GLU A 30 -19.18 15.84 -23.56
CA GLU A 30 -17.99 15.90 -24.42
C GLU A 30 -17.14 14.63 -24.30
N LEU A 31 -17.15 13.97 -23.13
CA LEU A 31 -16.46 12.72 -22.88
C LEU A 31 -17.50 11.60 -22.66
N THR A 32 -17.44 10.55 -23.47
CA THR A 32 -18.29 9.36 -23.29
C THR A 32 -17.88 8.56 -22.05
N GLU A 33 -18.73 7.65 -21.55
CA GLU A 33 -18.34 6.76 -20.44
C GLU A 33 -17.18 5.83 -20.83
N GLU A 34 -17.10 5.41 -22.10
CA GLU A 34 -16.01 4.54 -22.56
C GLU A 34 -14.66 5.25 -22.53
N GLU A 35 -14.61 6.52 -22.93
CA GLU A 35 -13.41 7.36 -22.87
C GLU A 35 -13.09 7.80 -21.43
N PHE A 36 -14.11 8.04 -20.60
CA PHE A 36 -13.92 8.42 -19.20
C PHE A 36 -13.46 7.28 -18.31
N LYS A 37 -13.90 6.05 -18.60
CA LYS A 37 -13.59 4.85 -17.81
C LYS A 37 -12.10 4.68 -17.49
N PRO A 38 -11.14 4.72 -18.45
CA PRO A 38 -9.72 4.64 -18.11
C PRO A 38 -9.26 5.78 -17.21
N LEU A 39 -9.72 7.01 -17.45
CA LEU A 39 -9.34 8.20 -16.68
C LEU A 39 -9.81 8.13 -15.22
N ARG A 40 -11.08 7.80 -14.99
CA ARG A 40 -11.63 7.64 -13.63
C ARG A 40 -11.00 6.45 -12.90
N LEU A 41 -10.73 5.36 -13.60
CA LEU A 41 -10.06 4.20 -13.00
C LEU A 41 -8.61 4.52 -12.60
N MET A 42 -7.89 5.38 -13.30
CA MET A 42 -6.57 5.82 -12.84
C MET A 42 -6.63 6.69 -11.58
N ASN A 43 -7.78 7.30 -11.28
CA ASN A 43 -8.03 8.09 -10.08
C ASN A 43 -8.76 7.32 -8.97
N GLY A 44 -8.85 5.99 -9.08
CA GLY A 44 -9.48 5.18 -8.03
C GLY A 44 -11.00 5.17 -8.05
N VAL A 45 -11.62 5.69 -9.11
CA VAL A 45 -13.07 5.88 -9.22
C VAL A 45 -13.72 4.75 -10.02
N TYR A 46 -14.54 3.95 -9.33
CA TYR A 46 -15.33 2.87 -9.90
C TYR A 46 -16.82 3.24 -9.95
N LEU A 47 -17.43 3.14 -11.13
CA LEU A 47 -18.89 3.15 -11.24
C LEU A 47 -19.47 1.85 -10.65
N GLN A 48 -20.27 1.99 -9.60
CA GLN A 48 -21.15 0.95 -9.06
C GLN A 48 -22.58 1.19 -9.56
N LEU A 49 -23.52 0.30 -9.22
CA LEU A 49 -24.90 0.37 -9.73
C LEU A 49 -25.61 1.69 -9.41
N HIS A 50 -25.32 2.28 -8.25
CA HIS A 50 -26.05 3.46 -7.74
C HIS A 50 -25.16 4.67 -7.44
N ALA A 51 -23.84 4.53 -7.49
CA ALA A 51 -22.89 5.59 -7.08
C ALA A 51 -21.47 5.28 -7.59
N TYR A 52 -20.55 6.20 -7.32
CA TYR A 52 -19.13 5.98 -7.56
C TYR A 52 -18.41 5.60 -6.27
N MET A 53 -17.64 4.53 -6.33
CA MET A 53 -16.66 4.19 -5.31
C MET A 53 -15.34 4.89 -5.59
N LEU A 54 -14.85 5.65 -4.61
CA LEU A 54 -13.53 6.27 -4.59
C LEU A 54 -12.61 5.49 -3.65
N ARG A 55 -11.53 4.93 -4.19
CA ARG A 55 -10.47 4.29 -3.39
C ARG A 55 -9.30 5.24 -3.19
N ILE A 56 -8.87 5.37 -1.94
CA ILE A 56 -7.73 6.21 -1.54
C ILE A 56 -6.48 5.34 -1.39
N ALA A 57 -5.35 5.85 -1.84
CA ALA A 57 -4.05 5.25 -1.61
C ALA A 57 -3.57 5.64 -0.22
N ILE A 58 -3.17 4.64 0.56
CA ILE A 58 -2.48 4.81 1.83
C ILE A 58 -1.16 4.07 1.67
N PRO A 59 -0.09 4.78 1.23
CA PRO A 59 1.23 4.18 1.04
C PRO A 59 1.64 3.36 2.26
N TYR A 60 2.04 2.10 2.03
CA TYR A 60 2.49 1.16 3.07
C TYR A 60 1.58 1.11 4.32
N GLY A 61 0.29 1.42 4.16
CA GLY A 61 -0.72 1.40 5.21
C GLY A 61 -0.57 2.45 6.31
N THR A 62 0.33 3.44 6.19
CA THR A 62 0.56 4.42 7.28
C THR A 62 -0.28 5.68 7.10
N LEU A 63 -0.90 6.14 8.19
CA LEU A 63 -1.71 7.35 8.26
C LEU A 63 -1.29 8.23 9.44
N SER A 64 -1.49 9.53 9.29
CA SER A 64 -1.55 10.47 10.42
C SER A 64 -2.95 10.57 11.01
N SER A 65 -3.02 11.11 12.23
CA SER A 65 -4.30 11.46 12.86
C SER A 65 -5.06 12.52 12.04
N ASP A 66 -4.37 13.53 11.50
CA ASP A 66 -4.97 14.52 10.59
C ASP A 66 -5.53 13.88 9.31
N GLN A 67 -4.80 12.92 8.74
CA GLN A 67 -5.27 12.16 7.58
C GLN A 67 -6.50 11.32 7.94
N MET A 68 -6.51 10.67 9.11
CA MET A 68 -7.68 9.93 9.59
C MET A 68 -8.90 10.83 9.79
N ARG A 69 -8.73 12.03 10.36
CA ARG A 69 -9.80 13.04 10.49
C ARG A 69 -10.28 13.53 9.12
N THR A 70 -9.39 13.66 8.14
CA THR A 70 -9.74 14.01 6.77
C THR A 70 -10.57 12.90 6.11
N LEU A 71 -10.20 11.63 6.32
CA LEU A 71 -11.01 10.48 5.88
C LEU A 71 -12.40 10.49 6.55
N ALA A 72 -12.48 10.81 7.84
CA ALA A 72 -13.75 10.95 8.57
C ALA A 72 -14.63 12.08 8.01
N HIS A 73 -14.03 13.23 7.68
CA HIS A 73 -14.72 14.34 6.99
C HIS A 73 -15.31 13.89 5.66
N VAL A 74 -14.52 13.20 4.82
CA VAL A 74 -15.00 12.70 3.52
C VAL A 74 -16.15 11.72 3.70
N ALA A 75 -16.03 10.81 4.68
CA ALA A 75 -17.08 9.85 5.01
C ALA A 75 -18.41 10.54 5.37
N ARG A 76 -18.35 11.60 6.20
CA ARG A 76 -19.54 12.39 6.60
C ARG A 76 -20.15 13.17 5.45
N ARG A 77 -19.30 13.82 4.65
CA ARG A 77 -19.72 14.85 3.68
C ARG A 77 -20.15 14.26 2.34
N TYR A 78 -19.40 13.30 1.84
CA TYR A 78 -19.54 12.80 0.46
C TYR A 78 -20.01 11.34 0.40
N ASP A 79 -19.93 10.61 1.51
CA ASP A 79 -20.37 9.23 1.61
C ASP A 79 -21.54 9.10 2.61
N ARG A 80 -21.82 7.89 3.09
CA ARG A 80 -22.90 7.58 4.04
C ARG A 80 -22.39 7.46 5.48
N ASN A 81 -21.47 8.34 5.87
CA ASN A 81 -20.89 8.42 7.22
C ASN A 81 -20.00 7.20 7.61
N TYR A 82 -19.46 6.47 6.63
CA TYR A 82 -18.48 5.41 6.87
C TYR A 82 -17.50 5.27 5.70
N GLY A 83 -16.35 4.64 5.97
CA GLY A 83 -15.40 4.18 4.96
C GLY A 83 -15.04 2.72 5.20
N HIS A 84 -14.62 2.03 4.15
CA HIS A 84 -14.24 0.62 4.20
C HIS A 84 -12.73 0.44 4.02
N PHE A 85 -12.04 0.02 5.07
CA PHE A 85 -10.64 -0.39 5.00
C PHE A 85 -10.51 -1.73 4.28
N THR A 86 -9.56 -1.77 3.35
CA THR A 86 -9.40 -2.85 2.38
C THR A 86 -8.23 -3.75 2.76
N THR A 87 -8.24 -4.99 2.26
CA THR A 87 -7.14 -5.97 2.42
C THR A 87 -5.81 -5.59 1.73
N ARG A 88 -5.67 -4.34 1.28
CA ARG A 88 -4.42 -3.78 0.73
C ARG A 88 -4.04 -2.48 1.44
N GLN A 89 -4.41 -2.39 2.72
CA GLN A 89 -4.05 -1.29 3.60
C GLN A 89 -4.57 0.07 3.11
N ASN A 90 -5.58 0.10 2.23
CA ASN A 90 -6.24 1.30 1.71
C ASN A 90 -7.62 1.49 2.35
N ILE A 91 -8.29 2.61 2.06
CA ILE A 91 -9.70 2.84 2.37
C ILE A 91 -10.51 3.16 1.09
N GLN A 92 -11.81 2.84 1.10
CA GLN A 92 -12.73 3.20 0.01
C GLN A 92 -14.06 3.77 0.54
N PHE A 93 -14.60 4.73 -0.21
CA PHE A 93 -15.91 5.36 -0.04
C PHE A 93 -16.78 4.94 -1.22
N ASN A 94 -18.00 4.44 -1.02
CA ASN A 94 -18.80 3.77 -2.06
C ASN A 94 -19.93 4.63 -2.64
N TRP A 95 -20.27 5.75 -2.02
CA TRP A 95 -21.54 6.45 -2.28
C TRP A 95 -21.38 7.86 -2.85
N ILE A 96 -20.17 8.24 -3.28
CA ILE A 96 -19.89 9.59 -3.78
C ILE A 96 -20.55 9.81 -5.14
N LYS A 97 -21.20 10.96 -5.33
CA LYS A 97 -21.74 11.38 -6.63
C LYS A 97 -20.63 11.82 -7.58
N LEU A 98 -20.83 11.64 -8.88
CA LEU A 98 -19.85 12.03 -9.89
C LEU A 98 -19.44 13.51 -9.78
N GLU A 99 -20.42 14.39 -9.61
CA GLU A 99 -20.23 15.85 -9.52
C GLU A 99 -19.47 16.29 -8.24
N GLU A 100 -19.54 15.49 -7.17
CA GLU A 100 -18.89 15.76 -5.88
C GLU A 100 -17.48 15.15 -5.78
N LEU A 101 -17.13 14.19 -6.65
CA LEU A 101 -15.83 13.52 -6.63
C LEU A 101 -14.63 14.49 -6.69
N PRO A 102 -14.60 15.52 -7.56
CA PRO A 102 -13.49 16.46 -7.58
C PRO A 102 -13.33 17.24 -6.27
N ASP A 103 -14.43 17.55 -5.57
CA ASP A 103 -14.39 18.25 -4.28
C ASP A 103 -13.91 17.32 -3.16
N ALA A 104 -14.38 16.06 -3.15
CA ALA A 104 -13.88 15.05 -2.23
C ALA A 104 -12.36 14.82 -2.39
N MET A 105 -11.87 14.75 -3.62
CA MET A 105 -10.44 14.63 -3.90
C MET A 105 -9.66 15.88 -3.50
N ALA A 106 -10.23 17.08 -3.66
CA ALA A 106 -9.60 18.32 -3.20
C ALA A 106 -9.48 18.38 -1.67
N ASP A 107 -10.51 17.95 -0.94
CA ASP A 107 -10.46 17.88 0.52
C ASP A 107 -9.41 16.86 1.01
N LEU A 108 -9.27 15.72 0.33
CA LEU A 108 -8.23 14.72 0.59
C LEU A 108 -6.82 15.25 0.30
N ALA A 109 -6.65 15.97 -0.80
CA ALA A 109 -5.38 16.54 -1.23
C ALA A 109 -4.77 17.49 -0.20
N ARG A 110 -5.60 18.24 0.55
CA ARG A 110 -5.15 19.10 1.66
C ARG A 110 -4.37 18.35 2.75
N ALA A 111 -4.63 17.05 2.91
CA ALA A 111 -3.93 16.17 3.84
C ALA A 111 -2.89 15.25 3.15
N GLY A 112 -2.57 15.52 1.88
CA GLY A 112 -1.67 14.70 1.07
C GLY A 112 -2.25 13.34 0.63
N LEU A 113 -3.57 13.15 0.76
CA LEU A 113 -4.24 11.90 0.37
C LEU A 113 -4.71 11.97 -1.10
N HIS A 114 -4.58 10.86 -1.83
CA HIS A 114 -4.95 10.81 -3.25
C HIS A 114 -5.51 9.45 -3.68
N GLY A 115 -6.23 9.43 -4.82
CA GLY A 115 -6.76 8.20 -5.45
C GLY A 115 -5.89 7.60 -6.57
N MET A 116 -4.76 8.24 -6.90
CA MET A 116 -3.91 7.86 -8.04
C MET A 116 -3.50 6.39 -8.01
N GLN A 117 -3.64 5.71 -9.15
CA GLN A 117 -3.21 4.32 -9.38
C GLN A 117 -3.75 3.29 -8.37
N THR A 118 -4.85 3.58 -7.67
CA THR A 118 -5.52 2.62 -6.78
C THR A 118 -6.41 1.61 -7.53
N SER A 119 -6.53 1.79 -8.85
CA SER A 119 -7.40 1.05 -9.75
C SER A 119 -6.75 0.90 -11.14
N GLY A 120 -7.52 0.64 -12.20
CA GLY A 120 -6.98 0.48 -13.56
C GLY A 120 -6.08 -0.73 -13.78
N ASN A 121 -5.38 -0.69 -14.91
CA ASN A 121 -4.35 -1.65 -15.33
C ASN A 121 -2.95 -1.05 -15.10
N CYS A 122 -2.67 -0.69 -13.86
CA CYS A 122 -1.37 -0.20 -13.42
C CYS A 122 -0.99 -0.87 -12.10
N VAL A 123 0.14 -0.43 -11.54
CA VAL A 123 0.58 -0.78 -10.19
C VAL A 123 -0.46 -0.31 -9.17
N ARG A 124 -0.71 -1.13 -8.14
CA ARG A 124 -1.58 -0.81 -6.99
C ARG A 124 -0.72 -0.37 -5.81
N ASN A 125 -1.36 0.11 -4.73
CA ASN A 125 -0.69 0.43 -3.47
C ASN A 125 0.35 -0.63 -3.10
N ILE A 126 1.59 -0.22 -2.82
CA ILE A 126 2.64 -1.13 -2.38
C ILE A 126 2.44 -1.35 -0.89
N THR A 127 2.13 -2.59 -0.53
CA THR A 127 1.79 -2.96 0.85
C THR A 127 2.99 -3.52 1.57
N THR A 128 3.04 -3.35 2.88
CA THR A 128 4.10 -3.91 3.71
C THR A 128 3.56 -4.51 5.00
N ASP A 129 4.44 -5.02 5.87
CA ASP A 129 4.05 -5.46 7.20
C ASP A 129 3.38 -4.29 7.93
N GLN A 130 2.17 -4.51 8.45
CA GLN A 130 1.45 -3.50 9.22
C GLN A 130 2.22 -3.01 10.46
N TRP A 131 3.25 -3.74 10.91
CA TRP A 131 4.14 -3.38 12.01
C TRP A 131 5.52 -2.86 11.57
N ALA A 132 5.70 -2.57 10.29
CA ALA A 132 6.94 -2.03 9.71
C ALA A 132 7.58 -0.83 10.45
N GLY A 133 8.85 -0.90 10.77
CA GLY A 133 9.59 0.12 11.52
C GLY A 133 9.45 0.00 13.04
N VAL A 134 8.60 -0.90 13.56
CA VAL A 134 8.44 -1.16 15.00
C VAL A 134 8.37 -2.64 15.37
N ALA A 135 8.38 -3.53 14.39
CA ALA A 135 8.31 -4.97 14.61
C ALA A 135 9.63 -5.49 15.23
N PRO A 136 9.58 -6.33 16.28
CA PRO A 136 10.80 -6.88 16.91
C PRO A 136 11.63 -7.78 16.00
N ASP A 137 11.00 -8.39 14.99
CA ASP A 137 11.59 -9.40 14.12
C ASP A 137 11.98 -8.87 12.73
N GLU A 138 11.91 -7.56 12.51
CA GLU A 138 12.30 -6.94 11.23
C GLU A 138 13.81 -6.75 11.11
N ILE A 139 14.35 -6.94 9.92
CA ILE A 139 15.77 -6.69 9.62
C ILE A 139 16.05 -5.18 9.57
N GLU A 140 15.17 -4.43 8.92
CA GLU A 140 15.14 -2.97 8.82
C GLU A 140 13.73 -2.52 8.41
N ASP A 141 13.44 -1.21 8.46
CA ASP A 141 12.11 -0.70 8.11
C ASP A 141 11.79 -0.93 6.61
N PRO A 142 10.81 -1.79 6.28
CA PRO A 142 10.46 -2.09 4.90
C PRO A 142 9.79 -0.91 4.17
N ARG A 143 9.28 0.10 4.87
CA ARG A 143 8.61 1.27 4.28
C ARG A 143 9.55 2.08 3.40
N ILE A 144 10.85 2.11 3.73
CA ILE A 144 11.89 2.80 2.94
C ILE A 144 11.95 2.23 1.52
N TRP A 145 11.96 0.91 1.40
CA TRP A 145 12.01 0.21 0.11
C TRP A 145 10.69 0.28 -0.65
N ALA A 146 9.57 0.21 0.09
CA ALA A 146 8.25 0.42 -0.50
C ALA A 146 8.11 1.83 -1.09
N GLU A 147 8.67 2.85 -0.43
CA GLU A 147 8.65 4.23 -0.90
C GLU A 147 9.53 4.44 -2.13
N LEU A 148 10.73 3.87 -2.17
CA LEU A 148 11.58 3.87 -3.37
C LEU A 148 10.84 3.29 -4.58
N LEU A 149 10.18 2.14 -4.40
CA LEU A 149 9.37 1.53 -5.45
C LEU A 149 8.15 2.39 -5.80
N ARG A 150 7.51 3.03 -4.81
CA ARG A 150 6.34 3.89 -5.03
C ARG A 150 6.72 5.08 -5.89
N GLN A 151 7.80 5.80 -5.56
CA GLN A 151 8.24 6.98 -6.31
C GLN A 151 8.62 6.60 -7.74
N HIS A 152 9.32 5.48 -7.92
CA HIS A 152 9.72 4.99 -9.25
C HIS A 152 8.53 4.61 -10.14
N LEU A 153 7.53 3.94 -9.57
CA LEU A 153 6.42 3.35 -10.34
C LEU A 153 5.21 4.28 -10.48
N THR A 154 5.12 5.32 -9.66
CA THR A 154 3.97 6.24 -9.67
C THR A 154 3.97 7.05 -10.96
N LEU A 155 2.87 6.98 -11.72
CA LEU A 155 2.71 7.64 -13.02
C LEU A 155 3.82 7.32 -14.04
N HIS A 156 4.51 6.18 -13.87
CA HIS A 156 5.54 5.76 -14.81
C HIS A 156 4.93 5.57 -16.22
N PRO A 157 5.48 6.21 -17.27
CA PRO A 157 4.89 6.20 -18.62
C PRO A 157 4.71 4.78 -19.18
N GLU A 158 5.68 3.91 -18.94
CA GLU A 158 5.64 2.52 -19.42
C GLU A 158 4.63 1.66 -18.65
N PHE A 159 4.39 1.95 -17.37
CA PHE A 159 3.63 1.07 -16.47
C PHE A 159 2.23 1.57 -16.14
N SER A 160 1.81 2.66 -16.77
CA SER A 160 0.45 3.19 -16.66
C SER A 160 -0.57 2.39 -17.50
N PHE A 161 -0.10 1.50 -18.39
CA PHE A 161 -0.94 0.69 -19.29
C PHE A 161 -0.50 -0.79 -19.35
N LEU A 162 -0.32 -1.39 -18.17
CA LEU A 162 -0.01 -2.81 -18.06
C LEU A 162 -1.13 -3.68 -18.66
N PRO A 163 -0.86 -4.96 -18.97
CA PRO A 163 -1.91 -5.87 -19.44
C PRO A 163 -3.08 -6.00 -18.46
N ARG A 164 -2.81 -5.94 -17.13
CA ARG A 164 -3.81 -5.96 -16.06
C ARG A 164 -3.23 -5.39 -14.75
N LYS A 165 -4.07 -5.28 -13.72
CA LYS A 165 -3.68 -4.85 -12.36
C LYS A 165 -2.43 -5.58 -11.84
N PHE A 166 -1.52 -4.82 -11.23
CA PHE A 166 -0.24 -5.30 -10.74
C PHE A 166 -0.04 -4.93 -9.27
N LYS A 167 0.26 -5.91 -8.42
CA LYS A 167 0.32 -5.78 -6.97
C LYS A 167 1.72 -6.14 -6.48
N ILE A 168 2.31 -5.24 -5.71
CA ILE A 168 3.58 -5.47 -5.04
C ILE A 168 3.33 -5.51 -3.53
N ALA A 169 4.02 -6.41 -2.83
CA ALA A 169 4.13 -6.40 -1.37
C ALA A 169 5.55 -6.72 -0.93
N LEU A 170 5.95 -6.14 0.20
CA LEU A 170 7.28 -6.33 0.77
C LEU A 170 7.19 -6.55 2.28
N THR A 171 7.93 -7.52 2.81
CA THR A 171 8.15 -7.69 4.25
C THR A 171 9.63 -7.78 4.56
N ALA A 172 10.03 -7.25 5.70
CA ALA A 172 11.39 -7.40 6.24
C ALA A 172 11.44 -8.18 7.56
N SER A 173 10.31 -8.73 7.98
CA SER A 173 10.18 -9.58 9.16
C SER A 173 10.34 -11.05 8.82
N ALA A 174 10.81 -11.84 9.79
CA ALA A 174 10.85 -13.30 9.67
C ALA A 174 9.43 -13.88 9.46
N HIS A 175 8.43 -13.34 10.15
CA HIS A 175 7.03 -13.68 9.93
C HIS A 175 6.42 -12.82 8.81
N ASP A 176 5.92 -13.47 7.75
CA ASP A 176 5.28 -12.79 6.62
C ASP A 176 3.85 -12.33 6.95
N ARG A 177 3.72 -11.18 7.60
CA ARG A 177 2.42 -10.54 7.88
C ARG A 177 1.82 -9.86 6.64
N ALA A 178 2.65 -9.49 5.67
CA ALA A 178 2.22 -8.83 4.42
C ALA A 178 1.63 -9.80 3.38
N ALA A 179 1.76 -11.10 3.61
CA ALA A 179 1.39 -12.18 2.69
C ALA A 179 1.99 -11.96 1.28
N VAL A 180 3.31 -11.82 1.19
CA VAL A 180 3.99 -11.44 -0.05
C VAL A 180 3.79 -12.47 -1.17
N LYS A 181 3.59 -13.75 -0.85
CA LYS A 181 3.38 -14.84 -1.84
C LYS A 181 2.09 -14.74 -2.64
N ILE A 182 1.12 -13.92 -2.23
CA ILE A 182 -0.16 -13.74 -2.96
C ILE A 182 -0.18 -12.46 -3.82
N HIS A 183 0.97 -11.83 -4.00
CA HIS A 183 1.14 -10.62 -4.79
C HIS A 183 1.70 -10.93 -6.19
N ASP A 184 1.50 -10.01 -7.13
CA ASP A 184 2.04 -10.17 -8.48
C ASP A 184 3.58 -10.16 -8.42
N VAL A 185 4.16 -9.33 -7.54
CA VAL A 185 5.54 -9.41 -7.03
C VAL A 185 5.52 -9.42 -5.50
N GLY A 186 6.16 -10.41 -4.90
CA GLY A 186 6.40 -10.50 -3.46
C GLY A 186 7.88 -10.35 -3.17
N LEU A 187 8.22 -9.51 -2.18
CA LEU A 187 9.59 -9.22 -1.78
C LEU A 187 9.75 -9.58 -0.30
N HIS A 188 10.59 -10.56 0.01
CA HIS A 188 10.89 -10.93 1.39
C HIS A 188 12.35 -10.62 1.67
N MET A 189 12.63 -9.63 2.52
CA MET A 189 13.99 -9.36 2.94
C MET A 189 14.48 -10.44 3.89
N HIS A 190 15.66 -10.98 3.63
CA HIS A 190 16.30 -11.97 4.49
C HIS A 190 17.83 -11.83 4.46
N ARG A 191 18.49 -12.52 5.38
CA ARG A 191 19.95 -12.65 5.44
C ARG A 191 20.35 -14.04 4.95
N ASN A 192 21.31 -14.13 4.05
CA ASN A 192 21.86 -15.41 3.60
C ASN A 192 22.81 -16.02 4.65
N GLY A 193 23.31 -17.23 4.38
CA GLY A 193 24.19 -17.96 5.30
C GLY A 193 25.55 -17.30 5.59
N VAL A 194 25.94 -16.27 4.84
CA VAL A 194 27.17 -15.48 5.06
C VAL A 194 26.88 -14.07 5.60
N GLY A 195 25.63 -13.77 5.94
CA GLY A 195 25.21 -12.52 6.60
C GLY A 195 24.83 -11.38 5.65
N GLU A 196 24.83 -11.58 4.34
CA GLU A 196 24.41 -10.55 3.38
C GLU A 196 22.89 -10.40 3.39
N THR A 197 22.42 -9.15 3.41
CA THR A 197 20.99 -8.82 3.39
C THR A 197 20.53 -8.51 1.96
N GLY A 198 19.45 -9.15 1.54
CA GLY A 198 18.84 -8.93 0.22
C GLY A 198 17.38 -9.36 0.21
N PHE A 199 16.78 -9.40 -0.98
CA PHE A 199 15.38 -9.80 -1.17
C PHE A 199 15.27 -11.17 -1.83
N GLU A 200 14.50 -12.08 -1.25
CA GLU A 200 13.86 -13.14 -2.03
C GLU A 200 12.76 -12.50 -2.90
N VAL A 201 12.88 -12.64 -4.21
CA VAL A 201 11.92 -12.11 -5.18
C VAL A 201 11.03 -13.23 -5.70
N MET A 202 9.74 -13.09 -5.44
CA MET A 202 8.69 -14.01 -5.86
C MET A 202 7.77 -13.35 -6.86
N VAL A 203 7.33 -14.07 -7.89
CA VAL A 203 6.46 -13.53 -8.94
C VAL A 203 5.29 -14.46 -9.25
N GLY A 204 4.15 -13.89 -9.64
CA GLY A 204 3.01 -14.64 -10.15
C GLY A 204 2.03 -15.13 -9.09
N GLY A 205 1.95 -14.46 -7.93
CA GLY A 205 0.95 -14.74 -6.91
C GLY A 205 -0.42 -14.11 -7.22
N GLY A 206 -1.47 -14.63 -6.59
CA GLY A 206 -2.76 -13.93 -6.51
C GLY A 206 -3.97 -14.83 -6.30
N LEU A 207 -4.84 -14.43 -5.37
CA LEU A 207 -6.05 -15.15 -4.94
C LEU A 207 -7.32 -14.92 -5.78
N GLY A 208 -7.20 -14.37 -7.00
CA GLY A 208 -8.36 -14.27 -7.90
C GLY A 208 -8.93 -15.66 -8.29
N ARG A 209 -9.89 -15.71 -9.22
CA ARG A 209 -10.61 -16.93 -9.65
C ARG A 209 -9.78 -18.23 -9.68
N THR A 210 -8.56 -18.18 -10.22
CA THR A 210 -7.59 -19.28 -10.14
C THR A 210 -6.46 -18.90 -9.20
N PRO A 211 -6.43 -19.38 -7.94
CA PRO A 211 -5.42 -18.96 -6.97
C PRO A 211 -4.04 -19.54 -7.33
N PHE A 212 -3.00 -18.71 -7.25
CA PHE A 212 -1.60 -19.12 -7.40
C PHE A 212 -0.77 -18.50 -6.27
N LEU A 213 0.19 -19.28 -5.76
CA LEU A 213 1.28 -18.76 -4.93
C LEU A 213 2.42 -18.32 -5.85
N GLY A 214 3.02 -17.17 -5.54
CA GLY A 214 4.19 -16.66 -6.21
C GLY A 214 5.35 -17.65 -6.15
N LYS A 215 6.15 -17.67 -7.20
CA LYS A 215 7.33 -18.54 -7.34
C LYS A 215 8.58 -17.70 -7.22
N THR A 216 9.54 -18.18 -6.45
CA THR A 216 10.85 -17.55 -6.30
C THR A 216 11.58 -17.57 -7.63
N ILE A 217 11.99 -16.41 -8.12
CA ILE A 217 12.78 -16.26 -9.35
C ILE A 217 14.18 -15.70 -9.07
N LYS A 218 14.36 -15.03 -7.91
CA LYS A 218 15.66 -14.58 -7.41
C LYS A 218 15.73 -14.88 -5.91
N PRO A 219 16.51 -15.89 -5.47
CA PRO A 219 16.59 -16.24 -4.05
C PRO A 219 17.18 -15.13 -3.18
N LEU A 220 18.12 -14.37 -3.73
CA LEU A 220 18.75 -13.24 -3.05
C LEU A 220 19.11 -12.16 -4.09
N LEU A 221 18.33 -11.08 -4.09
CA LEU A 221 18.61 -9.86 -4.85
C LEU A 221 19.32 -8.85 -3.94
N PRO A 222 20.50 -8.31 -4.30
CA PRO A 222 21.12 -7.22 -3.58
C PRO A 222 20.20 -6.00 -3.50
N LYS A 223 20.19 -5.32 -2.35
CA LYS A 223 19.30 -4.16 -2.14
C LYS A 223 19.51 -3.04 -3.17
N ARG A 224 20.76 -2.86 -3.64
CA ARG A 224 21.16 -1.93 -4.72
C ARG A 224 20.32 -2.12 -5.98
N ASP A 225 19.95 -3.35 -6.29
CA ASP A 225 19.37 -3.69 -7.59
C ASP A 225 17.84 -3.73 -7.58
N LEU A 226 17.20 -3.40 -6.44
CA LEU A 226 15.75 -3.53 -6.24
C LEU A 226 14.91 -2.87 -7.34
N LEU A 227 15.17 -1.59 -7.64
CA LEU A 227 14.39 -0.86 -8.64
C LEU A 227 14.54 -1.49 -10.03
N SER A 228 15.79 -1.72 -10.45
CA SER A 228 16.11 -2.29 -11.75
C SER A 228 15.50 -3.69 -11.95
N TYR A 229 15.46 -4.53 -10.90
CA TYR A 229 14.94 -5.88 -11.01
C TYR A 229 13.40 -5.90 -11.06
N VAL A 230 12.73 -5.05 -10.27
CA VAL A 230 11.26 -4.90 -10.36
C VAL A 230 10.86 -4.33 -11.72
N GLU A 231 11.62 -3.37 -12.24
CA GLU A 231 11.43 -2.84 -13.59
C GLU A 231 11.55 -3.94 -14.65
N ALA A 232 12.61 -4.76 -14.59
CA ALA A 232 12.77 -5.89 -15.51
C ALA A 232 11.55 -6.84 -15.48
N ILE A 233 11.05 -7.22 -14.29
CA ILE A 233 9.83 -8.03 -14.15
C ILE A 233 8.64 -7.37 -14.84
N MET A 234 8.47 -6.06 -14.66
CA MET A 234 7.35 -5.32 -15.22
C MET A 234 7.44 -5.19 -16.73
N ARG A 235 8.64 -4.96 -17.29
CA ARG A 235 8.89 -4.93 -18.74
C ARG A 235 8.63 -6.27 -19.39
N THR A 236 9.16 -7.35 -18.82
CA THR A 236 8.88 -8.73 -19.27
C THR A 236 7.38 -9.01 -19.25
N TYR A 237 6.66 -8.62 -18.19
CA TYR A 237 5.21 -8.75 -18.15
C TYR A 237 4.50 -7.88 -19.19
N ASN A 238 4.98 -6.66 -19.42
CA ASN A 238 4.40 -5.73 -20.38
C ASN A 238 4.49 -6.26 -21.82
N GLN A 239 5.65 -6.85 -22.16
CA GLN A 239 5.96 -7.46 -23.46
C GLN A 239 5.15 -8.73 -23.72
N TYR A 240 5.14 -9.68 -22.78
CA TYR A 240 4.52 -11.00 -22.98
C TYR A 240 3.08 -11.11 -22.51
N GLY A 241 2.59 -10.13 -21.73
CA GLY A 241 1.26 -10.18 -21.13
C GLY A 241 0.14 -10.01 -22.14
N ARG A 242 -0.84 -10.92 -22.07
CA ARG A 242 -2.05 -10.91 -22.92
C ARG A 242 -2.94 -9.70 -22.67
N ARG A 243 -3.50 -9.14 -23.74
CA ARG A 243 -4.48 -8.04 -23.71
C ARG A 243 -5.82 -8.40 -24.38
N ASP A 244 -5.88 -9.53 -25.06
CA ASP A 244 -7.05 -10.04 -25.77
C ASP A 244 -8.12 -10.63 -24.84
N ASN A 245 -7.71 -11.18 -23.70
CA ASN A 245 -8.61 -11.79 -22.72
C ASN A 245 -8.28 -11.34 -21.29
N ILE A 246 -9.15 -10.50 -20.72
CA ILE A 246 -8.98 -9.93 -19.37
C ILE A 246 -8.85 -10.98 -18.26
N TYR A 247 -9.39 -12.18 -18.46
CA TYR A 247 -9.33 -13.28 -17.48
C TYR A 247 -7.99 -14.02 -17.53
N LYS A 248 -7.24 -13.88 -18.62
CA LYS A 248 -5.89 -14.46 -18.83
C LYS A 248 -4.78 -13.41 -18.78
N ALA A 249 -5.10 -12.13 -18.61
CA ALA A 249 -4.16 -11.01 -18.71
C ALA A 249 -3.28 -10.80 -17.45
N ARG A 250 -3.47 -11.51 -16.34
CA ARG A 250 -2.66 -11.33 -15.11
C ARG A 250 -1.31 -12.02 -15.21
N ILE A 251 -0.25 -11.43 -14.65
CA ILE A 251 1.11 -12.02 -14.64
C ILE A 251 1.15 -13.44 -14.06
N LYS A 252 0.32 -13.77 -13.06
CA LYS A 252 0.22 -15.15 -12.54
C LYS A 252 -0.15 -16.19 -13.61
N ILE A 253 -0.93 -15.80 -14.61
CA ILE A 253 -1.29 -16.68 -15.73
C ILE A 253 -0.10 -16.81 -16.68
N LEU A 254 0.57 -15.70 -16.99
CA LEU A 254 1.80 -15.70 -17.79
C LEU A 254 2.89 -16.59 -17.17
N VAL A 255 3.20 -16.41 -15.88
CA VAL A 255 4.21 -17.20 -15.17
C VAL A 255 3.84 -18.68 -15.15
N HIS A 256 2.55 -19.00 -14.99
CA HIS A 256 2.07 -20.38 -15.03
C HIS A 256 2.19 -21.00 -16.42
N GLU A 257 1.79 -20.29 -17.48
CA GLU A 257 1.86 -20.78 -18.87
C GLU A 257 3.29 -20.89 -19.39
N LEU A 258 4.16 -19.93 -19.03
CA LEU A 258 5.56 -19.89 -19.46
C LEU A 258 6.45 -20.84 -18.66
N GLY A 259 6.11 -21.07 -17.39
CA GLY A 259 6.94 -21.72 -16.40
C GLY A 259 7.88 -20.72 -15.68
N ALA A 260 8.03 -20.88 -14.37
CA ALA A 260 8.80 -19.95 -13.52
C ALA A 260 10.27 -19.83 -13.95
N GLU A 261 10.91 -20.95 -14.34
CA GLU A 261 12.30 -20.94 -14.79
C GLU A 261 12.49 -20.14 -16.08
N LYS A 262 11.59 -20.32 -17.05
CA LYS A 262 11.66 -19.56 -18.29
C LYS A 262 11.39 -18.09 -18.04
N PHE A 263 10.35 -17.77 -17.25
CA PHE A 263 10.08 -16.38 -16.86
C PHE A 263 11.28 -15.74 -16.16
N ALA A 264 11.94 -16.45 -15.24
CA ALA A 264 13.13 -15.97 -14.55
C ALA A 264 14.29 -15.66 -15.50
N ARG A 265 14.49 -16.48 -16.55
CA ARG A 265 15.51 -16.20 -17.59
C ARG A 265 15.21 -14.94 -18.37
N GLU A 266 13.96 -14.75 -18.81
CA GLU A 266 13.56 -13.54 -19.56
C GLU A 266 13.72 -12.27 -18.71
N VAL A 267 13.40 -12.35 -17.41
CA VAL A 267 13.63 -11.25 -16.47
C VAL A 267 15.12 -10.99 -16.28
N GLU A 268 15.93 -12.03 -16.14
CA GLU A 268 17.37 -11.89 -15.97
C GLU A 268 18.01 -11.27 -17.22
N GLU A 269 17.61 -11.70 -18.43
CA GLU A 269 18.06 -11.13 -19.70
C GLU A 269 17.72 -9.64 -19.82
N GLU A 270 16.47 -9.24 -19.54
CA GLU A 270 16.07 -7.83 -19.48
C GLU A 270 16.88 -7.07 -18.41
N TRP A 271 17.01 -7.64 -17.22
CA TRP A 271 17.72 -7.01 -16.10
C TRP A 271 19.20 -6.76 -16.41
N GLN A 272 19.90 -7.69 -17.07
CA GLN A 272 21.30 -7.50 -17.45
C GLN A 272 21.51 -6.25 -18.33
N SER A 273 20.51 -5.83 -19.11
CA SER A 273 20.58 -4.64 -19.94
C SER A 273 20.40 -3.32 -19.17
N ILE A 274 19.78 -3.35 -17.98
CA ILE A 274 19.45 -2.15 -17.18
C ILE A 274 20.12 -2.09 -15.80
N LYS A 275 20.73 -3.18 -15.32
CA LYS A 275 21.23 -3.32 -13.93
C LYS A 275 22.25 -2.25 -13.51
N ASP A 276 23.11 -1.82 -14.44
CA ASP A 276 24.19 -0.86 -14.17
C ASP A 276 23.83 0.57 -14.60
N GLY A 277 22.54 0.82 -14.91
CA GLY A 277 22.03 2.12 -15.28
C GLY A 277 21.62 2.99 -14.08
N ALA A 278 20.82 4.02 -14.35
CA ALA A 278 20.33 4.98 -13.35
C ALA A 278 19.44 4.38 -12.25
N LEU A 279 19.02 3.11 -12.41
CA LEU A 279 18.17 2.39 -11.45
C LEU A 279 18.96 1.63 -10.38
N ALA A 280 20.29 1.58 -10.50
CA ALA A 280 21.14 1.08 -9.44
C ALA A 280 21.07 2.05 -8.25
N LEU A 281 20.52 1.59 -7.12
CA LEU A 281 20.29 2.43 -5.95
C LEU A 281 21.62 2.84 -5.31
N ASP A 282 21.86 4.14 -5.31
CA ASP A 282 22.94 4.76 -4.55
C ASP A 282 22.56 4.78 -3.05
N PRO A 283 23.48 4.43 -2.14
CA PRO A 283 23.24 4.52 -0.69
C PRO A 283 22.77 5.90 -0.21
N THR A 284 23.17 6.98 -0.88
CA THR A 284 22.73 8.35 -0.56
C THR A 284 21.24 8.53 -0.83
N VAL A 285 20.71 8.01 -1.95
CA VAL A 285 19.27 8.05 -2.26
C VAL A 285 18.47 7.26 -1.22
N VAL A 286 18.98 6.10 -0.79
CA VAL A 286 18.34 5.30 0.26
C VAL A 286 18.34 6.06 1.59
N ALA A 287 19.45 6.71 1.94
CA ALA A 287 19.56 7.53 3.15
C ALA A 287 18.62 8.74 3.12
N ASP A 288 18.50 9.41 1.97
CA ASP A 288 17.59 10.54 1.78
C ASP A 288 16.13 10.14 1.99
N ILE A 289 15.71 9.01 1.43
CA ILE A 289 14.36 8.48 1.65
C ILE A 289 14.18 8.05 3.10
N ALA A 290 15.17 7.37 3.69
CA ALA A 290 15.13 6.99 5.10
C ALA A 290 14.97 8.20 6.03
N ALA A 291 15.64 9.32 5.73
CA ALA A 291 15.55 10.56 6.52
C ALA A 291 14.15 11.20 6.48
N ARG A 292 13.32 10.90 5.47
CA ARG A 292 11.92 11.35 5.39
C ARG A 292 10.99 10.56 6.30
N PHE A 293 11.39 9.36 6.75
CA PHE A 293 10.67 8.58 7.75
C PHE A 293 11.07 9.04 9.16
N ARG A 294 10.26 9.93 9.75
CA ARG A 294 10.47 10.33 11.14
C ARG A 294 9.90 9.30 12.10
N TYR A 295 10.72 8.94 13.09
CA TYR A 295 10.32 8.12 14.22
C TYR A 295 10.08 9.03 15.42
N PRO A 296 9.11 8.70 16.29
CA PRO A 296 8.94 9.41 17.55
C PRO A 296 10.21 9.39 18.39
N ASP A 297 10.44 10.47 19.15
CA ASP A 297 11.44 10.50 20.20
C ASP A 297 10.93 9.66 21.39
N TYR A 298 11.10 8.35 21.29
CA TYR A 298 10.66 7.41 22.31
C TYR A 298 11.38 7.67 23.64
N GLU A 299 10.60 7.70 24.72
CA GLU A 299 11.09 7.77 26.09
C GLU A 299 11.68 6.43 26.52
N ALA A 300 12.65 6.45 27.44
CA ALA A 300 13.12 5.23 28.07
C ALA A 300 12.12 4.78 29.14
N LEU A 301 11.31 3.76 28.82
CA LEU A 301 10.27 3.22 29.69
C LEU A 301 10.67 1.85 30.27
N GLU A 302 10.14 1.53 31.45
CA GLU A 302 10.26 0.19 32.02
C GLU A 302 9.35 -0.79 31.26
N ASP A 303 9.89 -1.96 30.93
CA ASP A 303 9.11 -3.02 30.31
C ASP A 303 8.31 -3.78 31.38
N ASN A 304 7.01 -3.97 31.14
CA ASN A 304 6.07 -4.62 32.07
C ASN A 304 6.02 -3.96 33.46
N PRO A 305 5.62 -2.68 33.56
CA PRO A 305 5.58 -1.96 34.84
C PRO A 305 4.54 -2.58 35.81
N PRO A 306 4.67 -2.35 37.13
CA PRO A 306 3.77 -2.93 38.15
C PRO A 306 2.28 -2.68 37.89
N GLU A 307 1.93 -1.53 37.32
CA GLU A 307 0.56 -1.14 36.96
C GLU A 307 -0.02 -2.08 35.89
N LEU A 308 0.80 -2.52 34.93
CA LEU A 308 0.38 -3.50 33.92
C LEU A 308 0.10 -4.86 34.57
N ALA A 309 0.96 -5.29 35.50
CA ALA A 309 0.76 -6.53 36.23
C ALA A 309 -0.52 -6.49 37.08
N GLN A 310 -0.81 -5.34 37.71
CA GLN A 310 -2.05 -5.13 38.44
C GLN A 310 -3.28 -5.15 37.51
N ALA A 311 -3.22 -4.47 36.37
CA ALA A 311 -4.32 -4.42 35.40
C ALA A 311 -4.65 -5.80 34.80
N ARG A 312 -3.63 -6.68 34.63
CA ARG A 312 -3.80 -8.07 34.18
C ARG A 312 -4.65 -8.93 35.12
N ALA A 313 -4.89 -8.52 36.37
CA ALA A 313 -5.81 -9.21 37.27
C ALA A 313 -7.28 -9.10 36.80
N ASP A 314 -7.63 -8.07 36.03
CA ASP A 314 -8.94 -7.97 35.39
C ASP A 314 -9.01 -8.89 34.16
N ASN A 315 -10.02 -9.76 34.13
CA ASN A 315 -10.15 -10.76 33.07
C ASN A 315 -10.40 -10.14 31.69
N ARG A 316 -11.16 -9.04 31.60
CA ARG A 316 -11.44 -8.38 30.32
C ARG A 316 -10.20 -7.71 29.76
N PHE A 317 -9.46 -7.00 30.62
CA PHE A 317 -8.20 -6.38 30.25
C PHE A 317 -7.16 -7.42 29.79
N ARG A 318 -7.01 -8.52 30.53
CA ARG A 318 -6.11 -9.62 30.15
C ARG A 318 -6.46 -10.20 28.78
N VAL A 319 -7.73 -10.51 28.53
CA VAL A 319 -8.16 -11.03 27.22
C VAL A 319 -7.89 -10.04 26.10
N TRP A 320 -8.16 -8.75 26.30
CA TRP A 320 -7.82 -7.72 25.31
C TRP A 320 -6.31 -7.65 25.06
N LEU A 321 -5.52 -7.61 26.12
CA LEU A 321 -4.06 -7.55 26.04
C LEU A 321 -3.50 -8.74 25.26
N ASP A 322 -3.97 -9.95 25.54
CA ASP A 322 -3.48 -11.17 24.89
C ASP A 322 -3.89 -11.28 23.40
N ASN A 323 -4.97 -10.62 22.98
CA ASN A 323 -5.52 -10.75 21.62
C ASN A 323 -5.30 -9.52 20.73
N SER A 324 -5.04 -8.35 21.31
CA SER A 324 -5.01 -7.07 20.58
C SER A 324 -3.73 -6.29 20.79
N VAL A 325 -2.81 -6.78 21.62
CA VAL A 325 -1.54 -6.10 21.88
C VAL A 325 -0.37 -7.00 21.51
N ALA A 326 0.56 -6.48 20.74
CA ALA A 326 1.80 -7.13 20.36
C ALA A 326 3.01 -6.35 20.84
N ASN A 327 4.16 -7.02 20.93
CA ASN A 327 5.39 -6.39 21.38
C ASN A 327 5.92 -5.38 20.35
N HIS A 328 6.35 -4.24 20.84
CA HIS A 328 7.15 -3.29 20.10
C HIS A 328 8.63 -3.69 20.18
N LYS A 329 9.47 -3.30 19.21
CA LYS A 329 10.92 -3.60 19.25
C LYS A 329 11.67 -2.85 20.35
N LEU A 330 11.12 -1.71 20.79
CA LEU A 330 11.63 -0.96 21.94
C LEU A 330 10.89 -1.41 23.22
N PRO A 331 11.61 -1.73 24.30
CA PRO A 331 11.02 -2.07 25.60
C PRO A 331 10.10 -0.96 26.13
N GLY A 332 9.04 -1.35 26.86
CA GLY A 332 8.08 -0.41 27.44
C GLY A 332 7.05 0.18 26.47
N TYR A 333 7.19 -0.10 25.16
CA TYR A 333 6.18 0.22 24.14
C TYR A 333 5.46 -1.03 23.66
N ALA A 334 4.26 -0.86 23.11
CA ALA A 334 3.47 -1.93 22.54
C ALA A 334 2.72 -1.49 21.28
N ILE A 335 2.34 -2.47 20.46
CA ILE A 335 1.53 -2.27 19.26
C ILE A 335 0.10 -2.67 19.59
N VAL A 336 -0.82 -1.71 19.57
CA VAL A 336 -2.25 -1.96 19.81
C VAL A 336 -2.99 -2.09 18.47
N THR A 337 -3.71 -3.20 18.30
CA THR A 337 -4.56 -3.45 17.13
C THR A 337 -6.01 -3.15 17.46
N LEU A 338 -6.61 -2.22 16.72
CA LEU A 338 -8.03 -1.92 16.79
C LEU A 338 -8.78 -2.75 15.76
N SER A 339 -9.61 -3.71 16.21
CA SER A 339 -10.37 -4.57 15.32
C SER A 339 -11.58 -3.82 14.73
N LEU A 340 -11.64 -3.77 13.39
CA LEU A 340 -12.83 -3.33 12.64
C LEU A 340 -13.77 -4.49 12.28
N LYS A 341 -13.68 -5.61 13.02
CA LYS A 341 -14.59 -6.75 12.86
C LYS A 341 -15.72 -6.64 13.89
N PRO A 342 -16.93 -6.22 13.50
CA PRO A 342 -18.07 -6.19 14.41
C PRO A 342 -18.55 -7.61 14.72
N GLU A 343 -19.31 -7.76 15.80
CA GLU A 343 -20.05 -8.98 16.08
C GLU A 343 -21.12 -9.21 15.00
N GLY A 344 -21.08 -10.35 14.32
CA GLY A 344 -22.08 -10.75 13.32
C GLY A 344 -22.11 -9.93 12.01
N GLY A 345 -21.22 -8.95 11.83
CA GLY A 345 -21.17 -8.10 10.64
C GLY A 345 -19.90 -8.27 9.79
N PRO A 346 -19.87 -7.69 8.59
CA PRO A 346 -18.68 -7.71 7.74
C PRO A 346 -17.57 -6.85 8.37
N PRO A 347 -16.30 -7.31 8.33
CA PRO A 347 -15.19 -6.53 8.82
C PRO A 347 -14.79 -5.39 7.86
N GLY A 348 -14.11 -4.38 8.39
CA GLY A 348 -13.40 -3.36 7.62
C GLY A 348 -14.11 -2.01 7.54
N ASP A 349 -15.39 -1.93 7.89
CA ASP A 349 -16.09 -0.65 7.94
C ASP A 349 -15.73 0.12 9.22
N ALA A 350 -15.48 1.42 9.07
CA ALA A 350 -15.36 2.37 10.16
C ALA A 350 -16.27 3.56 9.89
N THR A 351 -17.14 3.88 10.84
CA THR A 351 -17.93 5.12 10.79
C THR A 351 -17.01 6.33 10.96
N ALA A 352 -17.48 7.51 10.54
CA ALA A 352 -16.69 8.73 10.73
C ALA A 352 -16.41 9.03 12.22
N GLN A 353 -17.35 8.72 13.11
CA GLN A 353 -17.15 8.85 14.55
C GLN A 353 -16.05 7.90 15.07
N GLN A 354 -16.02 6.66 14.58
CA GLN A 354 -14.95 5.72 14.92
C GLN A 354 -13.60 6.18 14.36
N MET A 355 -13.56 6.72 13.14
CA MET A 355 -12.33 7.28 12.57
C MET A 355 -11.81 8.46 13.40
N ASP A 356 -12.67 9.38 13.84
CA ASP A 356 -12.26 10.46 14.76
C ASP A 356 -11.74 9.92 16.09
N ALA A 357 -12.40 8.90 16.67
CA ALA A 357 -11.96 8.28 17.91
C ALA A 357 -10.60 7.56 17.76
N ILE A 358 -10.34 6.93 16.61
CA ILE A 358 -9.04 6.34 16.29
C ILE A 358 -7.96 7.44 16.22
N ALA A 359 -8.26 8.56 15.58
CA ALA A 359 -7.34 9.70 15.52
C ALA A 359 -7.03 10.27 16.92
N ASP A 360 -8.05 10.44 17.77
CA ASP A 360 -7.88 10.87 19.16
C ASP A 360 -6.99 9.92 19.97
N LEU A 361 -7.15 8.60 19.79
CA LEU A 361 -6.33 7.60 20.47
C LEU A 361 -4.89 7.64 19.96
N ALA A 362 -4.69 7.79 18.65
CA ALA A 362 -3.37 7.86 18.06
C ALA A 362 -2.60 9.12 18.53
N GLU A 363 -3.24 10.28 18.59
CA GLU A 363 -2.64 11.51 19.14
C GLU A 363 -2.21 11.34 20.60
N ARG A 364 -3.04 10.70 21.42
CA ARG A 364 -2.77 10.54 22.86
C ARG A 364 -1.74 9.47 23.17
N TYR A 365 -1.73 8.35 22.43
CA TYR A 365 -1.00 7.14 22.83
C TYR A 365 -0.05 6.59 21.77
N SER A 366 -0.07 7.13 20.55
CA SER A 366 0.71 6.59 19.42
C SER A 366 1.39 7.67 18.58
N PHE A 367 1.67 8.84 19.19
CA PHE A 367 2.37 9.96 18.52
C PHE A 367 1.71 10.40 17.21
N GLY A 368 0.39 10.21 17.11
CA GLY A 368 -0.40 10.49 15.92
C GLY A 368 -0.25 9.51 14.76
N GLU A 369 0.47 8.39 14.91
CA GLU A 369 0.68 7.36 13.88
C GLU A 369 -0.40 6.28 13.92
N ILE A 370 -0.96 5.95 12.76
CA ILE A 370 -1.98 4.91 12.57
C ILE A 370 -1.52 4.00 11.43
N ARG A 371 -1.84 2.71 11.54
CA ARG A 371 -1.50 1.72 10.50
C ARG A 371 -2.68 0.84 10.15
N VAL A 372 -2.93 0.71 8.84
CA VAL A 372 -3.97 -0.16 8.30
C VAL A 372 -3.38 -1.54 8.03
N GLY A 373 -3.98 -2.56 8.65
CA GLY A 373 -3.59 -3.98 8.53
C GLY A 373 -4.38 -4.74 7.48
#